data_AF-A0A2V9UTX4-F1
#
_entry.id   AF-A0A2V9UTX4-F1
#
_cell.length_a   1.000
_cell.length_b   1.000
_cell.length_c   1.000
_cell.angle_alpha   90.00
_cell.angle_beta   90.00
_cell.angle_gamma   90.00
#
_symmetry.space_group_name_H-M   'P 1'
#
loop_
_entity.id
_entity.type
_entity.pdbx_description
1 polymer ?
#
loop_
_entity_poly.entity_id
_entity_poly.type
_entity_poly.pdbx_seq_one_letter_code
_entity_poly.pdbx_strand_id
1 'polypeptide(L)'
;MAAAIIVLVFGIVLVLLYSRRPAQQAREQSSEPQRNQSAANNSPVAPTQEDQNNFQLTADLIDGDRHIMLSGDDKLLGLESASTQTQNEVISALKSGRVGAPSFMAELKGHSGSLMGAPSSEYGLLNPFATAVESRTPTFRWRAIDGAESYAVTIYGNDAKKIVASGPLTETKWRVNVPLERGRIFTWQVRANKKGAEILMPPPAAPEAKFKVIDAAKVEELTQIRRSDPHSHLLLGLAYASAGLLDDSARELRRLVAANPKSSVAKSLLRSVEAQKRPR
;
A
#
# COMPACT_ATOMS: atom_id res chain seq x y z
N MET A 1 35.38 -49.34 -3.92
CA MET A 1 34.81 -50.42 -3.11
C MET A 1 34.84 -49.98 -1.64
N ALA A 2 33.71 -50.13 -0.94
CA ALA A 2 33.49 -50.13 0.53
C ALA A 2 34.22 -49.07 1.38
N ALA A 3 33.55 -48.02 1.90
CA ALA A 3 32.68 -48.01 3.10
C ALA A 3 33.44 -48.18 4.42
N ALA A 4 33.38 -47.18 5.31
CA ALA A 4 32.79 -47.31 6.65
C ALA A 4 33.02 -46.04 7.50
N ILE A 5 31.92 -45.61 8.12
CA ILE A 5 31.77 -44.56 9.13
C ILE A 5 32.08 -45.16 10.51
N ILE A 6 32.77 -44.45 11.40
CA ILE A 6 32.62 -44.61 12.84
C ILE A 6 32.55 -43.24 13.52
N VAL A 7 31.40 -42.98 14.12
CA VAL A 7 31.10 -41.91 15.09
C VAL A 7 31.45 -42.44 16.49
N LEU A 8 32.06 -41.63 17.36
CA LEU A 8 31.82 -41.76 18.80
C LEU A 8 32.02 -40.43 19.55
N VAL A 9 31.01 -40.11 20.37
CA VAL A 9 30.83 -38.94 21.23
C VAL A 9 31.09 -39.36 22.68
N PHE A 10 31.87 -38.59 23.47
CA PHE A 10 31.90 -38.55 24.96
C PHE A 10 32.87 -37.39 25.35
N GLY A 11 32.71 -36.54 26.36
CA GLY A 11 31.79 -36.37 27.49
C GLY A 11 32.19 -35.08 28.24
N ILE A 12 31.30 -34.56 29.07
CA ILE A 12 31.32 -33.23 29.70
C ILE A 12 32.06 -33.25 31.07
N VAL A 13 32.56 -32.07 31.49
CA VAL A 13 32.79 -31.58 32.89
C VAL A 13 34.19 -31.74 33.49
N LEU A 14 34.88 -30.61 33.68
CA LEU A 14 35.77 -30.39 34.84
C LEU A 14 35.84 -28.89 35.16
N VAL A 15 35.03 -28.49 36.14
CA VAL A 15 34.96 -27.17 36.77
C VAL A 15 35.66 -27.28 38.12
N LEU A 16 36.27 -26.17 38.56
CA LEU A 16 36.81 -25.90 39.89
C LEU A 16 38.18 -26.50 40.18
N LEU A 17 39.23 -25.68 40.00
CA LEU A 17 40.35 -25.54 40.94
C LEU A 17 41.28 -24.43 40.40
N TYR A 18 41.03 -23.17 40.73
CA TYR A 18 42.10 -22.19 40.94
C TYR A 18 41.54 -21.03 41.75
N SER A 19 41.67 -21.16 43.07
CA SER A 19 41.28 -20.18 44.05
C SER A 19 42.52 -19.70 44.81
N ARG A 20 42.53 -18.39 45.10
CA ARG A 20 43.20 -17.67 46.21
C ARG A 20 44.68 -17.22 46.08
N ARG A 21 44.82 -15.87 45.91
CA ARG A 21 45.44 -14.84 46.80
C ARG A 21 46.96 -14.96 47.15
N PRO A 22 47.72 -13.85 47.33
CA PRO A 22 47.46 -12.83 48.37
C PRO A 22 47.81 -11.36 48.04
N ALA A 23 47.48 -10.50 49.01
CA ALA A 23 47.68 -9.05 49.08
C ALA A 23 48.80 -8.68 50.09
N GLN A 24 49.21 -7.40 50.09
CA GLN A 24 50.16 -6.67 50.96
C GLN A 24 51.62 -6.68 50.44
N GLN A 25 52.43 -5.62 50.48
CA GLN A 25 52.41 -4.30 51.13
C GLN A 25 53.61 -3.51 50.56
N ALA A 26 53.51 -2.20 50.32
CA ALA A 26 54.59 -1.24 50.61
C ALA A 26 54.08 0.20 50.43
N ARG A 27 54.38 1.01 51.45
CA ARG A 27 53.97 2.39 51.72
C ARG A 27 55.22 3.27 51.58
N GLU A 28 55.02 4.59 51.64
CA GLU A 28 56.01 5.69 51.66
C GLU A 28 56.29 6.29 50.26
N GLN A 29 56.15 7.59 49.99
CA GLN A 29 56.32 8.77 50.85
C GLN A 29 55.70 10.04 50.21
N SER A 30 55.03 10.85 51.03
CA SER A 30 54.98 12.34 51.08
C SER A 30 54.77 13.19 49.82
N SER A 31 53.63 13.90 49.73
CA SER A 31 53.52 15.36 50.00
C SER A 31 52.16 15.93 49.52
N GLU A 32 51.30 16.36 50.46
CA GLU A 32 50.16 17.27 50.21
C GLU A 32 50.67 18.72 50.09
N PRO A 33 49.94 19.57 49.34
CA PRO A 33 49.15 20.57 50.04
C PRO A 33 47.69 20.65 49.55
N GLN A 34 46.81 20.92 50.51
CA GLN A 34 45.36 21.13 50.38
C GLN A 34 44.99 22.08 49.23
N ARG A 35 44.01 21.66 48.39
CA ARG A 35 43.09 22.59 47.72
C ARG A 35 41.74 21.93 47.41
N ASN A 36 40.72 22.39 48.14
CA ASN A 36 39.29 22.34 47.90
C ASN A 36 38.67 21.07 47.31
N GLN A 37 37.96 20.37 48.20
CA GLN A 37 36.85 19.47 47.87
C GLN A 37 35.81 20.20 47.01
N SER A 38 35.57 19.69 45.80
CA SER A 38 34.28 19.86 45.11
C SER A 38 33.82 18.47 44.72
N ALA A 39 32.80 17.99 45.42
CA ALA A 39 32.28 16.64 45.28
C ALA A 39 31.77 16.39 43.86
N ALA A 40 32.19 15.25 43.31
CA ALA A 40 31.62 14.68 42.12
C ALA A 40 30.12 14.39 42.35
N ASN A 41 29.27 15.02 41.55
CA ASN A 41 27.84 14.72 41.49
C ASN A 41 27.56 14.05 40.14
N ASN A 42 27.97 12.78 40.00
CA ASN A 42 27.51 11.92 38.91
C ASN A 42 26.13 11.36 39.29
N SER A 43 25.12 12.22 39.22
CA SER A 43 23.72 11.78 39.12
C SER A 43 23.42 11.42 37.66
N PRO A 44 22.59 10.39 37.38
CA PRO A 44 22.15 10.12 36.02
C PRO A 44 21.50 11.37 35.45
N VAL A 45 21.97 11.84 34.30
CA VAL A 45 21.32 12.91 33.55
C VAL A 45 19.90 12.43 33.24
N ALA A 46 18.91 12.96 33.95
CA ALA A 46 17.52 12.84 33.54
C ALA A 46 17.41 13.47 32.14
N PRO A 47 16.71 12.83 31.18
CA PRO A 47 16.56 13.39 29.84
C PRO A 47 16.01 14.81 29.96
N THR A 48 16.72 15.76 29.38
CA THR A 48 16.43 17.19 29.41
C THR A 48 15.02 17.41 28.84
N GLN A 49 14.26 18.38 29.35
CA GLN A 49 12.91 18.66 28.85
C GLN A 49 12.85 19.04 27.37
N GLU A 50 13.99 19.38 26.74
CA GLU A 50 14.10 19.52 25.27
C GLU A 50 13.91 18.19 24.52
N ASP A 51 14.35 17.06 25.09
CA ASP A 51 14.13 15.72 24.51
C ASP A 51 12.68 15.26 24.67
N GLN A 52 11.93 15.81 25.63
CA GLN A 52 10.52 15.46 25.87
C GLN A 52 9.53 16.38 25.17
N ASN A 53 9.91 17.64 24.88
CA ASN A 53 9.03 18.63 24.24
C ASN A 53 8.96 18.53 22.71
N ASN A 54 9.82 17.75 22.04
CA ASN A 54 9.85 17.69 20.58
C ASN A 54 9.29 16.40 19.95
N PHE A 55 8.75 15.47 20.74
CA PHE A 55 8.04 14.28 20.23
C PHE A 55 6.56 14.58 19.92
N GLN A 56 6.27 15.72 19.29
CA GLN A 56 4.95 15.90 18.70
C GLN A 56 4.85 14.98 17.48
N LEU A 57 4.22 13.83 17.67
CA LEU A 57 3.97 12.88 16.59
C LEU A 57 2.94 13.48 15.62
N THR A 58 3.34 13.57 14.35
CA THR A 58 2.45 13.90 13.24
C THR A 58 1.59 12.69 12.87
N ALA A 59 2.18 11.50 12.93
CA ALA A 59 1.48 10.25 12.71
C ALA A 59 2.09 9.13 13.55
N ASP A 60 1.22 8.23 14.00
CA ASP A 60 1.59 7.01 14.70
C ASP A 60 0.66 5.88 14.23
N LEU A 61 1.22 4.83 13.63
CA LEU A 61 0.47 3.80 12.91
C LEU A 61 1.02 2.39 13.18
N ILE A 62 0.12 1.50 13.61
CA ILE A 62 0.33 0.05 13.59
C ILE A 62 0.12 -0.44 12.16
N ASP A 63 1.15 -1.00 11.53
CA ASP A 63 1.12 -1.43 10.14
C ASP A 63 1.63 -2.86 9.98
N GLY A 64 0.72 -3.83 10.13
CA GLY A 64 1.09 -5.24 10.24
C GLY A 64 1.90 -5.49 11.50
N ASP A 65 3.13 -5.99 11.32
CA ASP A 65 4.02 -6.36 12.43
C ASP A 65 4.92 -5.22 12.90
N ARG A 66 4.77 -4.01 12.32
CA ARG A 66 5.63 -2.86 12.63
C ARG A 66 4.84 -1.63 13.06
N HIS A 67 5.56 -0.69 13.67
CA HIS A 67 5.06 0.62 14.03
C HIS A 67 5.72 1.68 13.15
N ILE A 68 4.92 2.50 12.47
CA ILE A 68 5.40 3.58 11.61
C ILE A 68 5.08 4.89 12.29
N MET A 69 6.13 5.62 12.68
CA MET A 69 6.03 6.90 13.37
C MET A 69 6.61 8.01 12.49
N LEU A 70 5.92 9.14 12.46
CA LEU A 70 6.40 10.38 11.86
C LEU A 70 6.35 11.49 12.92
N SER A 71 7.50 12.04 13.26
CA SER A 71 7.61 13.20 14.14
C SER A 71 7.37 14.53 13.41
N GLY A 72 7.23 15.62 14.17
CA GLY A 72 7.01 16.97 13.63
C GLY A 72 8.18 17.53 12.80
N ASP A 73 9.38 16.97 12.93
CA ASP A 73 10.59 17.30 12.17
C ASP A 73 10.80 16.39 10.93
N ASP A 74 9.75 15.70 10.49
CA ASP A 74 9.74 14.78 9.34
C ASP A 74 10.63 13.53 9.47
N LYS A 75 11.12 13.22 10.68
CA LYS A 75 11.84 11.97 10.91
C LYS A 75 10.87 10.78 10.90
N LEU A 76 11.09 9.87 9.95
CA LEU A 76 10.32 8.64 9.78
C LEU A 76 11.03 7.48 10.49
N LEU A 77 10.30 6.74 11.32
CA LEU A 77 10.77 5.53 12.00
C LEU A 77 9.93 4.32 11.59
N GLY A 78 10.55 3.12 11.60
CA GLY A 78 9.92 1.85 11.23
C GLY A 78 9.96 1.53 9.72
N LEU A 79 10.65 2.34 8.94
CA LEU A 79 10.84 2.19 7.49
C LEU A 79 12.29 2.47 7.04
N GLU A 80 13.26 2.31 7.93
CA GLU A 80 14.67 2.62 7.69
C GLU A 80 15.28 1.75 6.58
N SER A 81 14.77 0.52 6.40
CA SER A 81 15.19 -0.39 5.33
C SER A 81 14.53 -0.11 3.98
N ALA A 82 13.48 0.72 3.95
CA ALA A 82 12.80 1.09 2.71
C ALA A 82 13.65 2.08 1.91
N SER A 83 13.46 2.11 0.58
CA SER A 83 14.17 3.06 -0.27
C SER A 83 13.84 4.50 0.10
N THR A 84 14.75 5.45 -0.16
CA THR A 84 14.51 6.88 0.09
C THR A 84 13.26 7.39 -0.62
N GLN A 85 12.99 6.90 -1.83
CA GLN A 85 11.77 7.24 -2.57
C GLN A 85 10.52 6.79 -1.80
N THR A 86 10.51 5.54 -1.32
CA THR A 86 9.41 4.99 -0.52
C THR A 86 9.21 5.77 0.77
N GLN A 87 10.30 6.11 1.48
CA GLN A 87 10.22 6.91 2.70
C GLN A 87 9.62 8.29 2.43
N ASN A 88 10.05 8.97 1.36
CA ASN A 88 9.53 10.28 0.97
C ASN A 88 8.04 10.23 0.58
N GLU A 89 7.61 9.17 -0.11
CA GLU A 89 6.20 8.95 -0.45
C GLU A 89 5.35 8.75 0.81
N VAL A 90 5.84 7.98 1.78
CA VAL A 90 5.18 7.78 3.07
C VAL A 90 5.10 9.09 3.85
N ILE A 91 6.20 9.83 3.98
CA ILE A 91 6.23 11.14 4.66
C ILE A 91 5.20 12.08 4.02
N SER A 92 5.20 12.21 2.70
CA SER A 92 4.25 13.06 1.98
C SER A 92 2.79 12.65 2.23
N ALA A 93 2.51 11.36 2.20
CA ALA A 93 1.17 10.82 2.44
C ALA A 93 0.71 11.07 3.88
N LEU A 94 1.56 10.81 4.87
CA LEU A 94 1.24 10.98 6.29
C LEU A 94 1.04 12.46 6.64
N LYS A 95 1.86 13.37 6.13
CA LYS A 95 1.72 14.81 6.37
C LYS A 95 0.46 15.38 5.74
N SER A 96 0.17 15.00 4.49
CA SER A 96 -0.97 15.54 3.75
C SER A 96 -2.29 14.84 4.07
N GLY A 97 -2.22 13.64 4.65
CA GLY A 97 -3.36 12.73 4.78
C GLY A 97 -3.93 12.31 3.43
N ARG A 98 -3.15 12.39 2.34
CA ARG A 98 -3.59 12.10 0.98
C ARG A 98 -2.64 11.13 0.30
N VAL A 99 -3.22 10.20 -0.45
CA VAL A 99 -2.47 9.32 -1.33
C VAL A 99 -2.39 9.94 -2.72
N GLY A 100 -1.20 9.94 -3.32
CA GLY A 100 -1.00 10.41 -4.70
C GLY A 100 -1.73 9.54 -5.72
N ALA A 101 -2.13 10.13 -6.85
CA ALA A 101 -2.70 9.41 -7.98
C ALA A 101 -1.81 9.62 -9.21
N PRO A 102 -1.56 8.58 -10.03
CA PRO A 102 -0.78 8.74 -11.25
C PRO A 102 -1.54 9.61 -12.27
N SER A 103 -0.80 10.35 -13.09
CA SER A 103 -1.35 11.36 -14.01
C SER A 103 -2.37 10.81 -15.01
N PHE A 104 -2.18 9.55 -15.47
CA PHE A 104 -3.11 8.90 -16.41
C PHE A 104 -4.52 8.70 -15.82
N MET A 105 -4.70 8.81 -14.51
CA MET A 105 -6.03 8.69 -13.88
C MET A 105 -7.00 9.78 -14.35
N ALA A 106 -6.49 10.95 -14.72
CA ALA A 106 -7.31 12.01 -15.30
C ALA A 106 -7.95 11.57 -16.62
N GLU A 107 -7.20 10.84 -17.47
CA GLU A 107 -7.69 10.30 -18.73
C GLU A 107 -8.77 9.22 -18.53
N LEU A 108 -8.64 8.42 -17.46
CA LEU A 108 -9.58 7.32 -17.16
C LEU A 108 -10.94 7.80 -16.64
N LYS A 109 -11.03 9.01 -16.07
CA LYS A 109 -12.29 9.55 -15.56
C LYS A 109 -13.21 10.08 -16.66
N GLY A 110 -12.68 10.26 -17.87
CA GLY A 110 -13.38 10.95 -18.95
C GLY A 110 -13.44 12.47 -18.70
N HIS A 111 -13.60 13.24 -19.77
CA HIS A 111 -13.88 14.67 -19.66
C HIS A 111 -15.39 14.82 -19.45
N SER A 112 -15.83 15.23 -18.26
CA SER A 112 -17.20 15.67 -17.99
C SER A 112 -17.48 16.92 -18.85
N GLY A 113 -17.90 16.74 -20.10
CA GLY A 113 -18.32 17.84 -20.96
C GLY A 113 -19.64 18.41 -20.44
N SER A 114 -19.57 19.49 -19.65
CA SER A 114 -20.59 20.51 -19.29
C SER A 114 -22.09 20.16 -19.12
N LEU A 115 -22.53 18.91 -19.12
CA LEU A 115 -23.93 18.52 -18.92
C LEU A 115 -24.02 17.40 -17.88
N MET A 116 -24.05 17.81 -16.60
CA MET A 116 -24.44 17.06 -15.39
C MET A 116 -24.12 15.55 -15.31
N GLY A 117 -22.92 15.22 -14.84
CA GLY A 117 -22.71 14.90 -13.40
C GLY A 117 -23.44 13.72 -12.75
N ALA A 118 -23.76 12.64 -13.46
CA ALA A 118 -24.22 11.40 -12.83
C ALA A 118 -23.03 10.46 -12.52
N PRO A 119 -22.84 10.00 -11.26
CA PRO A 119 -21.77 9.08 -10.93
C PRO A 119 -21.84 7.77 -11.72
N SER A 120 -20.70 7.13 -12.00
CA SER A 120 -20.62 5.93 -12.83
C SER A 120 -21.42 4.74 -12.30
N SER A 121 -21.61 4.68 -10.98
CA SER A 121 -22.51 3.74 -10.31
C SER A 121 -23.99 3.92 -10.67
N GLU A 122 -24.37 5.06 -11.23
CA GLU A 122 -25.72 5.32 -11.76
C GLU A 122 -25.91 4.72 -13.15
N TYR A 123 -24.84 4.59 -13.94
CA TYR A 123 -24.88 3.90 -15.23
C TYR A 123 -24.77 2.38 -15.11
N GLY A 124 -24.79 1.85 -13.88
CA GLY A 124 -24.78 0.41 -13.62
C GLY A 124 -23.42 -0.26 -13.84
N LEU A 125 -22.35 0.45 -14.19
CA LEU A 125 -21.01 -0.14 -14.30
C LEU A 125 -20.32 -0.14 -12.94
N LEU A 126 -19.74 -1.28 -12.55
CA LEU A 126 -19.12 -1.44 -11.24
C LEU A 126 -17.60 -1.46 -11.35
N ASN A 127 -17.03 -2.39 -12.13
CA ASN A 127 -15.57 -2.52 -12.28
C ASN A 127 -15.19 -3.22 -13.60
N PRO A 128 -13.99 -2.94 -14.15
CA PRO A 128 -13.10 -1.85 -13.81
C PRO A 128 -13.64 -0.51 -14.36
N PHE A 129 -13.63 0.55 -13.55
CA PHE A 129 -14.07 1.88 -13.98
C PHE A 129 -13.19 2.96 -13.35
N ALA A 130 -12.63 3.85 -14.16
CA ALA A 130 -11.74 4.92 -13.71
C ALA A 130 -10.61 4.41 -12.78
N THR A 131 -10.05 3.25 -13.13
CA THR A 131 -9.05 2.52 -12.34
C THR A 131 -8.11 1.74 -13.26
N ALA A 132 -6.95 1.36 -12.75
CA ALA A 132 -6.06 0.41 -13.40
C ALA A 132 -6.30 -1.02 -12.89
N VAL A 133 -5.87 -2.00 -13.67
CA VAL A 133 -5.90 -3.43 -13.33
C VAL A 133 -4.55 -4.06 -13.59
N GLU A 134 -4.16 -5.00 -12.74
CA GLU A 134 -2.93 -5.79 -12.91
C GLU A 134 -3.10 -6.97 -13.86
N SER A 135 -4.24 -7.65 -13.76
CA SER A 135 -4.58 -8.80 -14.58
C SER A 135 -4.77 -8.38 -16.04
N ARG A 136 -4.14 -9.13 -16.95
CA ARG A 136 -4.37 -9.02 -18.39
C ARG A 136 -5.71 -9.63 -18.81
N THR A 137 -6.34 -10.39 -17.93
CA THR A 137 -7.68 -10.94 -18.11
C THR A 137 -8.61 -10.43 -16.99
N PRO A 138 -8.93 -9.12 -16.96
CA PRO A 138 -9.76 -8.57 -15.91
C PRO A 138 -11.18 -9.14 -15.93
N THR A 139 -11.85 -9.05 -14.78
CA THR A 139 -13.27 -9.38 -14.63
C THR A 139 -14.08 -8.09 -14.59
N PHE A 140 -14.97 -7.96 -15.57
CA PHE A 140 -15.95 -6.89 -15.70
C PHE A 140 -17.18 -7.21 -14.87
N ARG A 141 -17.75 -6.20 -14.21
CA ARG A 141 -18.93 -6.32 -13.35
C ARG A 141 -19.84 -5.12 -13.54
N TRP A 142 -21.13 -5.39 -13.65
CA TRP A 142 -22.19 -4.38 -13.77
C TRP A 142 -23.37 -4.74 -12.87
N ARG A 143 -24.31 -3.82 -12.71
CA ARG A 143 -25.57 -4.02 -11.99
C ARG A 143 -26.58 -4.66 -12.93
N ALA A 144 -27.34 -5.61 -12.41
CA ALA A 144 -28.45 -6.18 -13.15
C ALA A 144 -29.47 -5.09 -13.51
N ILE A 145 -29.96 -5.13 -14.74
CA ILE A 145 -31.13 -4.36 -15.17
C ILE A 145 -32.35 -5.26 -14.98
N ASP A 146 -33.33 -4.77 -14.24
CA ASP A 146 -34.59 -5.48 -14.03
C ASP A 146 -35.28 -5.78 -15.37
N GLY A 147 -35.66 -7.04 -15.57
CA GLY A 147 -36.25 -7.56 -16.81
C GLY A 147 -35.30 -7.69 -18.00
N ALA A 148 -33.97 -7.56 -17.82
CA ALA A 148 -33.04 -7.91 -18.88
C ALA A 148 -32.88 -9.43 -19.01
N GLU A 149 -32.93 -9.92 -20.24
CA GLU A 149 -32.85 -11.34 -20.60
C GLU A 149 -31.42 -11.80 -20.83
N SER A 150 -30.58 -10.91 -21.35
CA SER A 150 -29.15 -11.17 -21.57
C SER A 150 -28.32 -9.90 -21.62
N TYR A 151 -27.01 -10.07 -21.51
CA TYR A 151 -26.00 -9.04 -21.64
C TYR A 151 -24.94 -9.44 -22.66
N ALA A 152 -24.26 -8.45 -23.24
CA ALA A 152 -23.03 -8.64 -24.00
C ALA A 152 -22.04 -7.53 -23.64
N VAL A 153 -20.79 -7.88 -23.38
CA VAL A 153 -19.72 -6.94 -23.05
C VAL A 153 -18.82 -6.78 -24.26
N THR A 154 -18.47 -5.54 -24.62
CA THR A 154 -17.47 -5.25 -25.66
C THR A 154 -16.35 -4.39 -25.10
N ILE A 155 -15.11 -4.74 -25.42
CA ILE A 155 -13.90 -3.98 -25.07
C ILE A 155 -13.33 -3.37 -26.36
N TYR A 156 -13.01 -2.08 -26.30
CA TYR A 156 -12.37 -1.34 -27.37
C TYR A 156 -11.00 -0.81 -26.93
N GLY A 157 -10.10 -0.65 -27.90
CA GLY A 157 -8.84 0.06 -27.71
C GLY A 157 -9.05 1.57 -27.68
N ASN A 158 -8.00 2.32 -27.35
CA ASN A 158 -8.03 3.79 -27.36
C ASN A 158 -8.32 4.39 -28.75
N ASP A 159 -8.11 3.62 -29.81
CA ASP A 159 -8.43 3.93 -31.22
C ASP A 159 -9.88 3.61 -31.60
N ALA A 160 -10.74 3.34 -30.61
CA ALA A 160 -12.13 2.87 -30.77
C ALA A 160 -12.25 1.53 -31.54
N LYS A 161 -11.14 0.82 -31.78
CA LYS A 161 -11.17 -0.50 -32.43
C LYS A 161 -11.67 -1.55 -31.47
N LYS A 162 -12.65 -2.36 -31.90
CA LYS A 162 -13.12 -3.52 -31.13
C LYS A 162 -11.97 -4.51 -30.92
N ILE A 163 -11.63 -4.78 -29.67
CA ILE A 163 -10.60 -5.75 -29.27
C ILE A 163 -11.23 -7.12 -29.07
N VAL A 164 -12.31 -7.17 -28.28
CA VAL A 164 -12.98 -8.43 -27.95
C VAL A 164 -14.43 -8.13 -27.53
N ALA A 165 -15.32 -9.08 -27.77
CA ALA A 165 -16.67 -9.08 -27.25
C ALA A 165 -16.97 -10.43 -26.60
N SER A 166 -17.83 -10.42 -25.58
CA SER A 166 -18.42 -11.63 -25.04
C SER A 166 -19.46 -12.20 -26.00
N GLY A 167 -19.81 -13.48 -25.84
CA GLY A 167 -21.11 -13.98 -26.26
C GLY A 167 -22.25 -13.45 -25.36
N PRO A 168 -23.49 -13.88 -25.58
CA PRO A 168 -24.61 -13.59 -24.67
C PRO A 168 -24.32 -14.13 -23.25
N LEU A 169 -24.63 -13.31 -22.24
CA LEU A 169 -24.41 -13.61 -20.83
C LEU A 169 -25.73 -13.44 -20.07
N THR A 170 -26.00 -14.33 -19.13
CA THR A 170 -27.09 -14.19 -18.15
C THR A 170 -26.60 -13.65 -16.80
N GLU A 171 -25.29 -13.77 -16.54
CA GLU A 171 -24.65 -13.23 -15.35
C GLU A 171 -24.28 -11.75 -15.50
N THR A 172 -24.06 -11.07 -14.39
CA THR A 172 -23.61 -9.67 -14.33
C THR A 172 -22.10 -9.51 -14.11
N LYS A 173 -21.34 -10.55 -14.50
CA LYS A 173 -19.89 -10.57 -14.47
C LYS A 173 -19.36 -11.29 -15.71
N TRP A 174 -18.21 -10.85 -16.19
CA TRP A 174 -17.53 -11.49 -17.30
C TRP A 174 -16.02 -11.38 -17.16
N ARG A 175 -15.30 -12.50 -17.26
CA ARG A 175 -13.84 -12.50 -17.37
C ARG A 175 -13.46 -12.57 -18.83
N VAL A 176 -12.68 -11.61 -19.30
CA VAL A 176 -12.16 -11.67 -20.67
C VAL A 176 -11.25 -12.89 -20.84
N ASN A 177 -11.42 -13.62 -21.94
CA ASN A 177 -10.71 -14.86 -22.23
C ASN A 177 -9.43 -14.65 -23.06
N VAL A 178 -9.23 -13.44 -23.60
CA VAL A 178 -8.01 -13.04 -24.30
C VAL A 178 -7.19 -12.09 -23.43
N PRO A 179 -5.86 -12.28 -23.34
CA PRO A 179 -5.02 -11.42 -22.52
C PRO A 179 -4.84 -10.05 -23.19
N LEU A 180 -5.35 -9.01 -22.55
CA LEU A 180 -5.17 -7.62 -22.97
C LEU A 180 -3.70 -7.20 -22.86
N GLU A 181 -3.31 -6.24 -23.69
CA GLU A 181 -1.97 -5.67 -23.71
C GLU A 181 -1.70 -4.79 -22.48
N ARG A 182 -0.50 -4.91 -21.90
CA ARG A 182 -0.05 -4.07 -20.79
C ARG A 182 0.21 -2.64 -21.24
N GLY A 183 0.12 -1.70 -20.29
CA GLY A 183 0.37 -0.29 -20.51
C GLY A 183 -0.73 0.45 -21.29
N ARG A 184 -1.76 -0.24 -21.79
CA ARG A 184 -2.81 0.34 -22.62
C ARG A 184 -4.06 0.70 -21.83
N ILE A 185 -4.73 1.75 -22.31
CA ILE A 185 -6.06 2.17 -21.88
C ILE A 185 -7.07 1.54 -22.82
N PHE A 186 -8.14 1.01 -22.24
CA PHE A 186 -9.26 0.40 -22.93
C PHE A 186 -10.56 1.05 -22.46
N THR A 187 -11.54 1.06 -23.35
CA THR A 187 -12.94 1.35 -23.01
C THR A 187 -13.73 0.05 -23.03
N TRP A 188 -14.79 -0.03 -22.24
CA TRP A 188 -15.73 -1.15 -22.32
C TRP A 188 -17.17 -0.69 -22.17
N GLN A 189 -18.07 -1.48 -22.73
CA GLN A 189 -19.50 -1.23 -22.68
C GLN A 189 -20.25 -2.54 -22.45
N VAL A 190 -21.42 -2.43 -21.83
CA VAL A 190 -22.36 -3.53 -21.67
C VAL A 190 -23.63 -3.19 -22.42
N ARG A 191 -24.04 -4.07 -23.34
CA ARG A 191 -25.36 -4.03 -23.96
C ARG A 191 -26.26 -5.02 -23.23
N ALA A 192 -27.38 -4.57 -22.69
CA ALA A 192 -28.42 -5.42 -22.14
C ALA A 192 -29.56 -5.55 -23.15
N ASN A 193 -30.09 -6.76 -23.32
CA ASN A 193 -31.30 -7.02 -24.09
C ASN A 193 -32.48 -7.17 -23.12
N LYS A 194 -33.53 -6.37 -23.33
CA LYS A 194 -34.75 -6.35 -22.51
C LYS A 194 -35.96 -6.24 -23.43
N LYS A 195 -36.77 -7.30 -23.54
CA LYS A 195 -38.01 -7.31 -24.34
C LYS A 195 -37.82 -6.81 -25.78
N GLY A 196 -36.69 -7.19 -26.40
CA GLY A 196 -36.34 -6.76 -27.76
C GLY A 196 -35.74 -5.35 -27.88
N ALA A 197 -35.61 -4.60 -26.77
CA ALA A 197 -34.88 -3.34 -26.72
C ALA A 197 -33.45 -3.53 -26.22
N GLU A 198 -32.51 -2.79 -26.79
CA GLU A 198 -31.12 -2.74 -26.34
C GLU A 198 -30.88 -1.53 -25.43
N ILE A 199 -30.28 -1.76 -24.27
CA ILE A 199 -29.84 -0.72 -23.33
C ILE A 199 -28.32 -0.75 -23.26
N LEU A 200 -27.66 0.38 -23.53
CA LEU A 200 -26.20 0.51 -23.48
C LEU A 200 -25.75 1.11 -22.14
N MET A 201 -24.71 0.52 -21.54
CA MET A 201 -24.04 1.00 -20.34
C MET A 201 -22.53 1.19 -20.63
N PRO A 202 -21.96 2.39 -20.45
CA PRO A 202 -22.68 3.62 -20.11
C PRO A 202 -23.53 4.11 -21.31
N PRO A 203 -24.58 4.92 -21.11
CA PRO A 203 -25.34 5.50 -22.21
C PRO A 203 -24.49 6.48 -23.03
N PRO A 204 -24.84 6.80 -24.29
CA PRO A 204 -24.01 7.62 -25.17
C PRO A 204 -23.62 9.01 -24.64
N ALA A 205 -24.45 9.63 -23.80
CA ALA A 205 -24.18 10.93 -23.21
C ALA A 205 -23.30 10.88 -21.94
N ALA A 206 -23.04 9.67 -21.42
CA ALA A 206 -22.25 9.48 -20.22
C ALA A 206 -20.75 9.30 -20.55
N PRO A 207 -19.86 9.59 -19.59
CA PRO A 207 -18.43 9.30 -19.74
C PRO A 207 -18.16 7.83 -20.07
N GLU A 208 -17.21 7.61 -20.97
CA GLU A 208 -16.78 6.26 -21.34
C GLU A 208 -16.21 5.51 -20.13
N ALA A 209 -16.50 4.22 -20.02
CA ALA A 209 -15.92 3.38 -18.99
C ALA A 209 -14.50 2.97 -19.35
N LYS A 210 -13.53 3.76 -18.91
CA LYS A 210 -12.11 3.55 -19.16
C LYS A 210 -11.43 2.79 -18.03
N PHE A 211 -10.45 1.97 -18.39
CA PHE A 211 -9.50 1.37 -17.47
C PHE A 211 -8.14 1.18 -18.14
N LYS A 212 -7.08 1.09 -17.34
CA LYS A 212 -5.72 0.80 -17.83
C LYS A 212 -5.28 -0.59 -17.37
N VAL A 213 -4.64 -1.37 -18.24
CA VAL A 213 -3.83 -2.51 -17.78
C VAL A 213 -2.45 -1.97 -17.45
N ILE A 214 -1.97 -2.13 -16.21
CA ILE A 214 -0.65 -1.57 -15.83
C ILE A 214 0.48 -2.19 -16.66
N ASP A 215 1.53 -1.39 -16.87
CA ASP A 215 2.74 -1.82 -17.56
C ASP A 215 3.52 -2.88 -16.77
N ALA A 216 4.52 -3.49 -17.43
CA ALA A 216 5.31 -4.55 -16.84
C ALA A 216 6.21 -4.06 -15.69
N ALA A 217 6.74 -2.83 -15.78
CA ALA A 217 7.61 -2.26 -14.75
C ALA A 217 6.84 -2.08 -13.44
N LYS A 218 5.60 -1.58 -13.51
CA LYS A 218 4.74 -1.43 -12.33
C LYS A 218 4.35 -2.78 -11.72
N VAL A 219 4.16 -3.83 -12.52
CA VAL A 219 3.95 -5.19 -11.97
C VAL A 219 5.15 -5.69 -11.20
N GLU A 220 6.36 -5.48 -11.73
CA GLU A 220 7.58 -5.90 -11.05
C GLU A 220 7.74 -5.14 -9.73
N GLU A 221 7.54 -3.81 -9.73
CA GLU A 221 7.55 -2.99 -8.53
C GLU A 221 6.56 -3.49 -7.47
N LEU A 222 5.29 -3.74 -7.84
CA LEU A 222 4.30 -4.29 -6.92
C LEU A 222 4.68 -5.69 -6.41
N THR A 223 5.31 -6.51 -7.25
CA THR A 223 5.79 -7.84 -6.88
C THR A 223 6.90 -7.75 -5.84
N GLN A 224 7.84 -6.82 -6.00
CA GLN A 224 8.91 -6.60 -5.04
C GLN A 224 8.36 -6.11 -3.70
N ILE A 225 7.47 -5.11 -3.69
CA ILE A 225 6.86 -4.60 -2.44
C ILE A 225 6.06 -5.69 -1.72
N ARG A 226 5.31 -6.51 -2.44
CA ARG A 226 4.59 -7.67 -1.85
C ARG A 226 5.52 -8.71 -1.23
N ARG A 227 6.73 -8.86 -1.76
CA ARG A 227 7.74 -9.80 -1.24
C ARG A 227 8.48 -9.24 -0.03
N SER A 228 8.88 -7.96 -0.08
CA SER A 228 9.63 -7.31 1.00
C SER A 228 8.74 -6.94 2.18
N ASP A 229 7.50 -6.52 1.91
CA ASP A 229 6.60 -5.94 2.91
C ASP A 229 5.17 -6.51 2.83
N PRO A 230 4.98 -7.84 2.88
CA PRO A 230 3.67 -8.49 2.69
C PRO A 230 2.60 -8.08 3.71
N HIS A 231 3.02 -7.62 4.90
CA HIS A 231 2.13 -7.23 5.99
C HIS A 231 1.98 -5.70 6.13
N SER A 232 2.71 -4.90 5.34
CA SER A 232 2.60 -3.44 5.38
C SER A 232 1.41 -2.96 4.55
N HIS A 233 0.28 -2.74 5.20
CA HIS A 233 -0.92 -2.23 4.56
C HIS A 233 -0.76 -0.77 4.12
N LEU A 234 0.08 0.03 4.79
CA LEU A 234 0.43 1.37 4.34
C LEU A 234 1.22 1.32 3.02
N LEU A 235 2.34 0.58 2.96
CA LEU A 235 3.17 0.52 1.76
C LEU A 235 2.42 -0.11 0.58
N LEU A 236 1.72 -1.22 0.79
CA LEU A 236 0.90 -1.84 -0.25
C LEU A 236 -0.22 -0.90 -0.71
N GLY A 237 -0.86 -0.19 0.21
CA GLY A 237 -1.89 0.80 -0.11
C GLY A 237 -1.38 1.95 -0.99
N LEU A 238 -0.22 2.53 -0.65
CA LEU A 238 0.42 3.58 -1.44
C LEU A 238 0.89 3.07 -2.80
N ALA A 239 1.51 1.89 -2.86
CA ALA A 239 2.00 1.29 -4.08
C ALA A 239 0.86 0.95 -5.06
N TYR A 240 -0.25 0.40 -4.57
CA TYR A 240 -1.43 0.17 -5.41
C TYR A 240 -2.02 1.47 -5.95
N ALA A 241 -2.07 2.53 -5.14
CA ALA A 241 -2.55 3.83 -5.62
C ALA A 241 -1.61 4.44 -6.67
N SER A 242 -0.29 4.33 -6.49
CA SER A 242 0.71 4.79 -7.47
C SER A 242 0.61 4.03 -8.80
N ALA A 243 0.11 2.79 -8.76
CA ALA A 243 -0.21 1.98 -9.92
C ALA A 243 -1.60 2.27 -10.52
N GLY A 244 -2.44 3.07 -9.86
CA GLY A 244 -3.84 3.32 -10.23
C GLY A 244 -4.81 2.20 -9.84
N LEU A 245 -4.38 1.18 -9.09
CA LEU A 245 -5.22 0.08 -8.59
C LEU A 245 -6.00 0.53 -7.35
N LEU A 246 -7.00 1.38 -7.55
CA LEU A 246 -7.69 2.05 -6.44
C LEU A 246 -8.49 1.09 -5.53
N ASP A 247 -9.04 0.01 -6.08
CA ASP A 247 -9.74 -1.01 -5.30
C ASP A 247 -8.79 -1.78 -4.38
N ASP A 248 -7.62 -2.14 -4.87
CA ASP A 248 -6.58 -2.81 -4.10
C ASP A 248 -6.00 -1.89 -3.04
N SER A 249 -5.72 -0.63 -3.41
CA SER A 249 -5.28 0.40 -2.46
C SER A 249 -6.28 0.61 -1.33
N ALA A 250 -7.56 0.82 -1.66
CA ALA A 250 -8.60 1.02 -0.65
C ALA A 250 -8.77 -0.21 0.26
N ARG A 251 -8.60 -1.43 -0.27
CA ARG A 251 -8.66 -2.65 0.53
C ARG A 251 -7.54 -2.71 1.56
N GLU A 252 -6.30 -2.40 1.19
CA GLU A 252 -5.19 -2.39 2.15
C GLU A 252 -5.35 -1.26 3.17
N LEU A 253 -5.71 -0.05 2.73
CA LEU A 253 -5.91 1.07 3.66
C LEU A 253 -7.09 0.86 4.62
N ARG A 254 -8.11 0.07 4.25
CA ARG A 254 -9.15 -0.37 5.21
C ARG A 254 -8.59 -1.25 6.31
N ARG A 255 -7.63 -2.13 6.00
CA ARG A 255 -6.94 -2.93 7.02
C ARG A 255 -6.08 -2.06 7.93
N LEU A 256 -5.37 -1.07 7.36
CA LEU A 256 -4.64 -0.07 8.14
C LEU A 256 -5.57 0.70 9.09
N VAL A 257 -6.73 1.15 8.62
CA VAL A 257 -7.74 1.81 9.47
C VAL A 257 -8.29 0.89 10.55
N ALA A 258 -8.50 -0.41 10.24
CA ALA A 258 -8.96 -1.38 11.21
C ALA A 258 -7.95 -1.60 12.35
N ALA A 259 -6.65 -1.62 12.04
CA ALA A 259 -5.58 -1.66 13.04
C ALA A 259 -5.44 -0.33 13.81
N ASN A 260 -5.85 0.79 13.22
CA ASN A 260 -5.69 2.14 13.78
C ASN A 260 -7.03 2.90 13.88
N PRO A 261 -8.02 2.40 14.65
CA PRO A 261 -9.39 2.93 14.60
C PRO A 261 -9.52 4.38 15.10
N LYS A 262 -8.54 4.88 15.85
CA LYS A 262 -8.49 6.27 16.34
C LYS A 262 -7.65 7.21 15.47
N SER A 263 -6.87 6.68 14.52
CA SER A 263 -5.97 7.47 13.68
C SER A 263 -6.75 8.29 12.64
N SER A 264 -6.65 9.62 12.75
CA SER A 264 -7.25 10.55 11.77
C SER A 264 -6.55 10.46 10.42
N VAL A 265 -5.22 10.32 10.42
CA VAL A 265 -4.40 10.20 9.19
C VAL A 265 -4.73 8.93 8.42
N ALA A 266 -4.84 7.76 9.08
CA ALA A 266 -5.23 6.52 8.41
C ALA A 266 -6.59 6.64 7.72
N LYS A 267 -7.57 7.24 8.40
CA LYS A 267 -8.90 7.50 7.84
C LYS A 267 -8.86 8.50 6.68
N SER A 268 -8.01 9.53 6.76
CA SER A 268 -7.82 10.51 5.68
C SER A 268 -7.21 9.87 4.43
N LEU A 269 -6.19 9.02 4.59
CA LEU A 269 -5.60 8.26 3.48
C LEU A 269 -6.65 7.42 2.75
N LEU A 270 -7.43 6.62 3.49
CA LEU A 270 -8.50 5.81 2.91
C LEU A 270 -9.53 6.68 2.17
N ARG A 271 -10.03 7.75 2.82
CA ARG A 271 -10.98 8.68 2.19
C ARG A 271 -10.41 9.31 0.92
N SER A 272 -9.11 9.62 0.90
CA SER A 272 -8.47 10.21 -0.27
C SER A 272 -8.49 9.27 -1.48
N VAL A 273 -8.22 7.97 -1.27
CA VAL A 273 -8.29 6.95 -2.34
C VAL A 273 -9.73 6.69 -2.77
N GLU A 274 -10.67 6.61 -1.82
CA GLU A 274 -12.08 6.43 -2.16
C GLU A 274 -12.66 7.62 -2.94
N ALA A 275 -12.21 8.84 -2.64
CA ALA A 275 -12.55 10.03 -3.40
C ALA A 275 -11.95 10.00 -4.81
N GLN A 276 -10.78 9.38 -5.02
CA GLN A 276 -10.22 9.21 -6.36
C GLN A 276 -11.07 8.29 -7.24
N LYS A 277 -11.79 7.32 -6.66
CA LYS A 277 -12.72 6.47 -7.43
C LYS A 277 -13.97 7.19 -7.91
N ARG A 278 -14.32 8.31 -7.27
CA ARG A 278 -15.54 9.04 -7.63
C ARG A 278 -15.29 9.85 -8.92
N PRO A 279 -16.20 9.79 -9.90
CA PRO A 279 -16.22 10.76 -10.99
C PRO A 279 -16.43 12.16 -10.41
N ARG A 280 -15.83 13.15 -11.07
CA ARG A 280 -15.98 14.57 -10.71
C ARG A 280 -17.06 15.22 -11.54
#